data_AF-A0A925HQK0-F1
#
_entry.id   AF-A0A925HQK0-F1
#
_cell.length_a   1.000
_cell.length_b   1.000
_cell.length_c   1.000
_cell.angle_alpha   90.00
_cell.angle_beta   90.00
_cell.angle_gamma   90.00
#
_symmetry.space_group_name_H-M   'P 1'
#
loop_
_entity.id
_entity.type
_entity.pdbx_description
1 polymer ?
#
loop_
_entity_poly.entity_id
_entity_poly.type
_entity_poly.pdbx_seq_one_letter_code
_entity_poly.pdbx_strand_id
1 'polypeptide(L)'
;MAADSVLVGDSIVATVKGVNREGVTVALSVVVWSSTDSSVVSVSTGGVLRARNVGTVRVEVIADGVVGTKSVRIVPRDAMRVRVIAPDTAQLSDVIDVSTHVETADGVALTEVAPRFAVLDRTIATITPSAVGRARVSPLAVGSTTLLAIVGRDTTRRRIVLRLTPLRSLSVSVETRTLAVGDSAPYLVTAIDSGGRSVASSGTEVGVEPIGTMVVRNGFLVATGLGRVVLKAINGPNVARDTVTGLGPSEFPLEIVDGDGQNPLPLRMIFSMERVTARWRRIIRSGSVGEQVNIPIEGCRNRVPVAQFITGVRVLVRLDTLFNFIVAQSGPCAIRANGLPLLGTIQVNWRFYPTLSDRKLDDLLMHEVGHVLGIGSVWRSASFPGLVQGDTNALDPIFVGPNALAAFARLGGSAQFVGRTVPIEPRVLGHWRQQPFAGEVMAPSLATSPQVTSAVTVASLRDIGWNVEREAYDDYQLPASVLAGRVAPRVVTSSGDRGLSLEGDVLMPMLMILPGGRTLKIDSPGRPPFR
;
A
#
# COMPACT_ATOMS: atom_id res chain seq x y z
N MET A 1 19.51 61.12 27.24
CA MET A 1 18.34 60.57 27.99
C MET A 1 18.35 61.14 29.40
N ALA A 2 17.31 61.88 29.77
CA ALA A 2 17.19 62.64 31.02
C ALA A 2 16.31 61.98 32.10
N ALA A 3 15.71 60.82 31.85
CA ALA A 3 14.88 60.09 32.83
C ALA A 3 15.60 58.84 33.35
N ASP A 4 15.54 58.62 34.67
CA ASP A 4 16.15 57.47 35.37
C ASP A 4 15.36 56.15 35.20
N SER A 5 14.11 56.23 34.72
CA SER A 5 13.29 55.07 34.37
C SER A 5 12.25 55.41 33.30
N VAL A 6 11.82 54.40 32.54
CA VAL A 6 10.84 54.49 31.46
C VAL A 6 9.69 53.55 31.77
N LEU A 7 8.45 53.95 31.53
CA LEU A 7 7.30 53.07 31.76
C LEU A 7 7.17 52.05 30.62
N VAL A 8 6.72 50.84 30.94
CA VAL A 8 6.35 49.84 29.93
C VAL A 8 5.35 50.43 28.92
N GLY A 9 5.58 50.18 27.64
CA GLY A 9 4.78 50.68 26.52
C GLY A 9 5.21 52.05 25.99
N ASP A 10 6.05 52.81 26.70
CA ASP A 10 6.55 54.08 26.19
C ASP A 10 7.58 53.91 25.07
N SER A 11 7.68 54.93 24.23
CA SER A 11 8.78 55.09 23.28
C SER A 11 9.57 56.34 23.59
N ILE A 12 10.90 56.24 23.57
CA ILE A 12 11.79 57.38 23.79
C ILE A 12 12.86 57.44 22.70
N VAL A 13 13.31 58.64 22.35
CA VAL A 13 14.37 58.83 21.35
C VAL A 13 15.72 58.93 22.06
N ALA A 14 16.65 58.03 21.71
CA ALA A 14 18.03 58.10 22.13
C ALA A 14 18.84 58.95 21.13
N THR A 15 19.71 59.80 21.65
CA THR A 15 20.61 60.65 20.86
C THR A 15 22.05 60.23 21.09
N VAL A 16 22.85 60.22 20.02
CA VAL A 16 24.29 59.96 20.08
C VAL A 16 25.07 61.20 19.63
N LYS A 17 26.22 61.46 20.27
CA LYS A 17 27.11 62.57 19.95
C LYS A 17 28.54 62.05 19.92
N GLY A 18 29.24 62.25 18.80
CA GLY A 18 30.67 61.97 18.68
C GLY A 18 31.51 63.18 19.09
N VAL A 19 32.59 62.95 19.85
CA VAL A 19 33.59 63.97 20.17
C VAL A 19 34.98 63.44 19.86
N ASN A 20 35.85 64.28 19.29
CA ASN A 20 37.25 63.92 19.07
C ASN A 20 38.08 64.06 20.37
N ARG A 21 39.39 63.80 20.30
CA ARG A 21 40.29 63.84 21.47
C ARG A 21 40.38 65.23 22.10
N GLU A 22 40.13 66.27 21.32
CA GLU A 22 40.12 67.68 21.72
C GLU A 22 38.76 68.14 22.29
N GLY A 23 37.76 67.25 22.36
CA GLY A 23 36.42 67.53 22.87
C GLY A 23 35.48 68.22 21.89
N VAL A 24 35.88 68.38 20.62
CA VAL A 24 35.08 68.98 19.55
C VAL A 24 34.10 67.96 19.00
N THR A 25 32.87 68.40 18.71
CA THR A 25 31.82 67.53 18.16
C THR A 25 32.14 67.17 16.72
N VAL A 26 32.06 65.89 16.38
CA VAL A 26 32.29 65.38 15.03
C VAL A 26 31.03 64.76 14.45
N ALA A 27 30.85 64.88 13.13
CA ALA A 27 29.78 64.19 12.42
C ALA A 27 30.05 62.68 12.43
N LEU A 28 29.01 61.90 12.72
CA LEU A 28 29.08 60.44 12.75
C LEU A 28 28.60 59.89 11.40
N SER A 29 29.39 59.00 10.80
CA SER A 29 29.13 58.49 9.45
C SER A 29 28.28 57.22 9.47
N VAL A 30 28.58 56.31 10.41
CA VAL A 30 27.81 55.07 10.60
C VAL A 30 27.40 54.98 12.07
N VAL A 31 26.09 54.87 12.32
CA VAL A 31 25.53 54.68 13.67
C VAL A 31 24.69 53.42 13.70
N VAL A 32 25.08 52.45 14.53
CA VAL A 32 24.36 51.19 14.70
C VAL A 32 23.94 51.07 16.15
N TRP A 33 22.63 50.93 16.36
CA TRP A 33 22.05 50.74 17.69
C TRP A 33 21.73 49.27 17.95
N SER A 34 21.94 48.82 19.18
CA SER A 34 21.52 47.50 19.63
C SER A 34 21.05 47.52 21.08
N SER A 35 20.31 46.48 21.48
CA SER A 35 19.88 46.23 22.84
C SER A 35 20.29 44.82 23.24
N THR A 36 20.80 44.68 24.47
CA THR A 36 21.19 43.39 25.04
C THR A 36 20.02 42.42 25.25
N ASP A 37 18.80 42.93 25.38
CA ASP A 37 17.58 42.12 25.43
C ASP A 37 16.44 42.87 24.74
N SER A 38 16.18 42.50 23.49
CA SER A 38 15.12 43.08 22.66
C SER A 38 13.71 42.70 23.13
N SER A 39 13.57 41.73 24.05
CA SER A 39 12.29 41.40 24.69
C SER A 39 11.88 42.41 25.76
N VAL A 40 12.84 43.17 26.30
CA VAL A 40 12.61 44.22 27.31
C VAL A 40 12.61 45.60 26.66
N VAL A 41 13.58 45.90 25.78
CA VAL A 41 13.61 47.14 24.97
C VAL A 41 14.09 46.86 23.56
N SER A 42 13.30 47.21 22.54
CA SER A 42 13.78 47.22 21.15
C SER A 42 14.28 48.60 20.76
N VAL A 43 15.32 48.67 19.92
CA VAL A 43 15.83 49.93 19.37
C VAL A 43 15.75 49.94 17.85
N SER A 44 15.22 51.02 17.26
CA SER A 44 15.21 51.22 15.80
C SER A 44 16.57 51.72 15.30
N THR A 45 16.80 51.67 13.99
CA THR A 45 17.98 52.28 13.35
C THR A 45 18.13 53.77 13.63
N GLY A 46 17.02 54.52 13.77
CA GLY A 46 17.02 55.94 14.16
C GLY A 46 17.14 56.21 15.67
N GLY A 47 17.47 55.21 16.50
CA GLY A 47 17.64 55.38 17.95
C GLY A 47 16.36 55.47 18.77
N VAL A 48 15.19 55.14 18.22
CA VAL A 48 13.93 55.06 18.99
C VAL A 48 13.90 53.77 19.81
N LEU A 49 13.90 53.91 21.14
CA LEU A 49 13.75 52.83 22.09
C LEU A 49 12.27 52.62 22.39
N ARG A 50 11.78 51.38 22.29
CA ARG A 50 10.40 50.99 22.60
C ARG A 50 10.42 50.04 23.80
N ALA A 51 9.80 50.45 24.91
CA ALA A 51 9.80 49.72 26.18
C ALA A 51 8.78 48.58 26.14
N ARG A 52 9.25 47.34 25.96
CA ARG A 52 8.39 46.17 25.71
C ARG A 52 8.00 45.40 26.95
N ASN A 53 8.89 45.30 27.93
CA ASN A 53 8.63 44.62 29.18
C ASN A 53 9.47 45.24 30.31
N VAL A 54 9.16 44.91 31.56
CA VAL A 54 9.89 45.38 32.74
C VAL A 54 11.26 44.71 32.79
N GLY A 55 12.28 45.49 33.12
CA GLY A 55 13.64 45.01 33.26
C GLY A 55 14.66 46.12 33.07
N THR A 56 15.92 45.82 33.32
CA THR A 56 17.03 46.73 33.03
C THR A 56 17.86 46.13 31.91
N VAL A 57 18.07 46.88 30.84
CA VAL A 57 18.89 46.46 29.71
C VAL A 57 19.97 47.47 29.42
N ARG A 58 21.07 46.99 28.83
CA ARG A 58 22.08 47.85 28.22
C ARG A 58 21.71 48.09 26.77
N VAL A 59 21.60 49.36 26.40
CA VAL A 59 21.52 49.82 25.01
C VAL A 59 22.93 50.21 24.60
N GLU A 60 23.36 49.71 23.45
CA GLU A 60 24.69 49.97 22.89
C GLU A 60 24.54 50.71 21.57
N VAL A 61 25.48 51.61 21.30
CA VAL A 61 25.61 52.32 20.04
C VAL A 61 27.04 52.21 19.56
N ILE A 62 27.22 51.71 18.34
CA ILE A 62 28.52 51.69 17.67
C ILE A 62 28.50 52.83 16.66
N ALA A 63 29.42 53.77 16.81
CA ALA A 63 29.58 54.87 15.88
C ALA A 63 31.05 55.00 15.47
N ASP A 64 31.31 54.85 14.16
CA ASP A 64 32.65 54.94 13.56
C ASP A 64 33.74 54.13 14.32
N GLY A 65 33.37 52.92 14.78
CA GLY A 65 34.27 52.00 15.50
C GLY A 65 34.33 52.21 17.02
N VAL A 66 33.66 53.22 17.56
CA VAL A 66 33.58 53.50 19.01
C VAL A 66 32.26 53.01 19.59
N VAL A 67 32.32 52.31 20.72
CA VAL A 67 31.14 51.79 21.43
C VAL A 67 30.75 52.75 22.55
N GLY A 68 29.52 53.26 22.50
CA GLY A 68 28.85 53.91 23.62
C GLY A 68 27.81 52.98 24.23
N THR A 69 27.66 52.99 25.55
CA THR A 69 26.63 52.18 26.23
C THR A 69 25.83 53.01 27.23
N LYS A 70 24.55 52.67 27.41
CA LYS A 70 23.71 53.23 28.46
C LYS A 70 22.73 52.18 28.99
N SER A 71 22.65 52.06 30.31
CA SER A 71 21.63 51.26 30.98
C SER A 71 20.28 51.97 30.95
N VAL A 72 19.23 51.23 30.62
CA VAL A 72 17.85 51.70 30.59
C VAL A 72 17.01 50.79 31.47
N ARG A 73 16.36 51.38 32.47
CA ARG A 73 15.47 50.67 33.39
C ARG A 73 14.02 50.90 33.00
N ILE A 74 13.33 49.82 32.61
CA ILE A 74 11.90 49.81 32.35
C ILE A 74 11.17 49.36 33.61
N VAL A 75 10.20 50.16 34.05
CA VAL A 75 9.37 49.89 35.24
C VAL A 75 7.91 49.66 34.87
N PRO A 76 7.14 48.91 35.69
CA PRO A 76 5.72 48.69 35.44
C PRO A 76 4.92 50.01 35.41
N ARG A 77 3.76 49.98 34.76
CA ARG A 77 2.72 51.00 34.99
C ARG A 77 1.83 50.55 36.14
N ASP A 78 1.36 51.50 36.96
CA ASP A 78 0.57 51.20 38.16
C ASP A 78 -0.77 50.52 37.85
N ALA A 79 -1.36 50.75 36.67
CA ALA A 79 -2.59 50.09 36.26
C ALA A 79 -2.59 49.74 34.77
N MET A 80 -2.56 48.44 34.49
CA MET A 80 -2.70 47.87 33.15
C MET A 80 -3.62 46.65 33.17
N ARG A 81 -4.31 46.41 32.05
CA ARG A 81 -5.11 45.21 31.84
C ARG A 81 -4.46 44.38 30.74
N VAL A 82 -4.14 43.14 31.07
CA VAL A 82 -3.56 42.16 30.13
C VAL A 82 -4.62 41.11 29.84
N ARG A 83 -4.95 40.88 28.57
CA ARG A 83 -5.86 39.82 28.15
C ARG A 83 -5.16 38.90 27.16
N VAL A 84 -5.22 37.60 27.45
CA VAL A 84 -4.73 36.55 26.53
C VAL A 84 -5.90 36.08 25.67
N ILE A 85 -5.71 36.15 24.35
CA ILE A 85 -6.68 35.70 23.35
C ILE A 85 -6.17 34.37 22.78
N ALA A 86 -6.84 33.30 23.20
CA ALA A 86 -6.59 31.93 22.77
C ALA A 86 -7.87 31.09 23.01
N PRO A 87 -8.08 29.99 22.25
CA PRO A 87 -9.21 29.10 22.47
C PRO A 87 -9.13 28.40 23.82
N ASP A 88 -10.28 28.05 24.40
CA ASP A 88 -10.36 27.25 25.63
C ASP A 88 -10.05 25.77 25.39
N THR A 89 -10.26 25.29 24.16
CA THR A 89 -10.03 23.90 23.74
C THR A 89 -9.39 23.84 22.36
N ALA A 90 -8.49 22.89 22.13
CA ALA A 90 -7.88 22.64 20.81
C ALA A 90 -7.57 21.15 20.62
N GLN A 91 -7.36 20.72 19.37
CA GLN A 91 -6.94 19.36 19.05
C GLN A 91 -5.42 19.23 19.12
N LEU A 92 -4.93 18.03 19.37
CA LEU A 92 -3.49 17.71 19.38
C LEU A 92 -2.82 18.00 18.03
N SER A 93 -3.57 17.98 16.91
CA SER A 93 -3.06 18.31 15.58
C SER A 93 -3.00 19.81 15.28
N ASP A 94 -3.56 20.65 16.15
CA ASP A 94 -3.70 22.08 15.87
C ASP A 94 -2.39 22.83 16.15
N VAL A 95 -2.20 23.93 15.44
CA VAL A 95 -1.21 24.95 15.79
C VAL A 95 -2.00 26.15 16.30
N ILE A 96 -1.81 26.52 17.57
CA ILE A 96 -2.65 27.52 18.23
C ILE A 96 -1.92 28.85 18.24
N ASP A 97 -2.42 29.83 17.50
CA ASP A 97 -1.92 31.20 17.59
C ASP A 97 -2.51 31.89 18.83
N VAL A 98 -1.61 32.49 19.62
CA VAL A 98 -1.92 33.23 20.84
C VAL A 98 -1.60 34.69 20.59
N SER A 99 -2.51 35.58 21.00
CA SER A 99 -2.26 37.02 21.00
C SER A 99 -2.61 37.62 22.35
N THR A 100 -2.04 38.78 22.63
CA THR A 100 -2.32 39.55 23.85
C THR A 100 -2.83 40.92 23.48
N HIS A 101 -3.79 41.39 24.27
CA HIS A 101 -4.23 42.77 24.28
C HIS A 101 -3.82 43.38 25.61
N VAL A 102 -3.07 44.50 25.55
CA VAL A 102 -2.60 45.22 26.73
C VAL A 102 -3.06 46.65 26.62
N GLU A 103 -3.73 47.14 27.66
CA GLU A 103 -4.24 48.51 27.74
C GLU A 103 -3.99 49.12 29.12
N THR A 104 -3.99 50.45 29.22
CA THR A 104 -4.03 51.15 30.51
C THR A 104 -5.40 50.95 31.18
N ALA A 105 -5.51 51.31 32.47
CA ALA A 105 -6.81 51.31 33.16
C ALA A 105 -7.90 52.15 32.45
N ASP A 106 -7.47 53.22 31.77
CA ASP A 106 -8.35 54.13 31.01
C ASP A 106 -8.65 53.64 29.58
N GLY A 107 -8.17 52.45 29.20
CA GLY A 107 -8.47 51.83 27.90
C GLY A 107 -7.53 52.24 26.75
N VAL A 108 -6.38 52.85 27.05
CA VAL A 108 -5.39 53.20 26.01
C VAL A 108 -4.56 51.96 25.68
N ALA A 109 -4.61 51.52 24.42
CA ALA A 109 -3.85 50.36 23.95
C ALA A 109 -2.34 50.60 24.00
N LEU A 110 -1.60 49.66 24.58
CA LEU A 110 -0.13 49.68 24.69
C LEU A 110 0.48 48.66 23.72
N THR A 111 0.54 49.00 22.43
CA THR A 111 0.92 48.07 21.34
C THR A 111 2.38 47.62 21.38
N GLU A 112 3.25 48.35 22.08
CA GLU A 112 4.67 48.00 22.23
C GLU A 112 4.93 46.95 23.32
N VAL A 113 3.94 46.68 24.17
CA VAL A 113 4.11 45.73 25.27
C VAL A 113 4.18 44.30 24.72
N ALA A 114 5.25 43.61 25.08
CA ALA A 114 5.48 42.21 24.71
C ALA A 114 5.52 41.35 25.98
N PRO A 115 4.39 40.74 26.36
CA PRO A 115 4.37 39.80 27.47
C PRO A 115 5.32 38.63 27.23
N ARG A 116 5.98 38.17 28.30
CA ARG A 116 6.69 36.90 28.29
C ARG A 116 5.68 35.78 28.40
N PHE A 117 5.69 34.87 27.43
CA PHE A 117 4.77 33.75 27.39
C PHE A 117 5.38 32.50 28.03
N ALA A 118 4.56 31.74 28.75
CA ALA A 118 4.92 30.43 29.26
C ALA A 118 3.72 29.50 29.25
N VAL A 119 4.00 28.20 29.23
CA VAL A 119 3.03 27.14 29.53
C VAL A 119 3.49 26.43 30.78
N LEU A 120 2.58 26.24 31.73
CA LEU A 120 2.91 25.66 33.03
C LEU A 120 3.35 24.19 32.91
N ASP A 121 2.60 23.40 32.16
CA ASP A 121 2.95 22.02 31.88
C ASP A 121 3.53 21.90 30.46
N ARG A 122 4.85 21.73 30.39
CA ARG A 122 5.60 21.57 29.13
C ARG A 122 5.56 20.15 28.56
N THR A 123 5.02 19.18 29.30
CA THR A 123 4.77 17.82 28.78
C THR A 123 3.50 17.78 27.93
N ILE A 124 2.57 18.71 28.19
CA ILE A 124 1.30 18.84 27.46
C ILE A 124 1.44 19.72 26.21
N ALA A 125 2.21 20.82 26.27
CA ALA A 125 2.45 21.69 25.12
C ALA A 125 3.74 22.49 25.25
N THR A 126 4.26 23.00 24.13
CA THR A 126 5.29 24.05 24.12
C THR A 126 4.73 25.36 23.58
N ILE A 127 5.42 26.47 23.85
CA ILE A 127 5.05 27.79 23.36
C ILE A 127 6.28 28.53 22.85
N THR A 128 6.16 29.11 21.66
CA THR A 128 7.24 29.86 21.00
C THR A 128 6.73 31.26 20.66
N PRO A 129 7.39 32.34 21.11
CA PRO A 129 7.05 33.70 20.69
C PRO A 129 7.18 33.85 19.17
N SER A 130 6.24 34.57 18.55
CA SER A 130 6.21 34.75 17.08
C SER A 130 6.31 36.21 16.65
N ALA A 131 5.75 37.15 17.43
CA ALA A 131 5.89 38.59 17.24
C ALA A 131 5.59 39.34 18.54
N VAL A 132 5.64 40.68 18.52
CA VAL A 132 5.21 41.51 19.67
C VAL A 132 3.80 41.14 20.07
N GLY A 133 3.63 40.73 21.34
CA GLY A 133 2.34 40.31 21.88
C GLY A 133 1.75 39.04 21.28
N ARG A 134 2.50 38.27 20.48
CA ARG A 134 2.03 37.02 19.84
C ARG A 134 2.96 35.84 20.11
N ALA A 135 2.36 34.66 20.22
CA ALA A 135 3.06 33.40 20.35
C ALA A 135 2.30 32.28 19.64
N ARG A 136 2.96 31.14 19.49
CA ARG A 136 2.40 29.93 18.92
C ARG A 136 2.55 28.79 19.91
N VAL A 137 1.46 28.11 20.22
CA VAL A 137 1.45 26.93 21.07
C VAL A 137 1.43 25.69 20.19
N SER A 138 2.37 24.78 20.44
CA SER A 138 2.47 23.47 19.80
C SER A 138 2.05 22.39 20.79
N PRO A 139 0.92 21.70 20.57
CA PRO A 139 0.47 20.58 21.39
C PRO A 139 1.48 19.42 21.40
N LEU A 140 1.61 18.73 22.53
CA LEU A 140 2.48 17.55 22.69
C LEU A 140 1.70 16.33 23.21
N ALA A 141 0.76 16.52 24.13
CA ALA A 141 -0.06 15.44 24.67
C ALA A 141 -1.49 15.89 25.03
N VAL A 142 -2.40 14.92 25.19
CA VAL A 142 -3.78 15.15 25.67
C VAL A 142 -3.75 15.57 27.13
N GLY A 143 -4.55 16.56 27.48
CA GLY A 143 -4.66 17.03 28.85
C GLY A 143 -5.08 18.48 28.91
N SER A 144 -4.73 19.18 29.98
CA SER A 144 -4.95 20.62 30.06
C SER A 144 -3.74 21.31 30.66
N THR A 145 -3.35 22.45 30.09
CA THR A 145 -2.27 23.29 30.61
C THR A 145 -2.76 24.73 30.73
N THR A 146 -1.96 25.57 31.37
CA THR A 146 -2.26 27.00 31.53
C THR A 146 -1.23 27.82 30.77
N LEU A 147 -1.71 28.68 29.88
CA LEU A 147 -0.95 29.72 29.22
C LEU A 147 -0.79 30.90 30.19
N LEU A 148 0.44 31.38 30.33
CA LEU A 148 0.79 32.57 31.10
C LEU A 148 1.23 33.68 30.14
N ALA A 149 0.76 34.90 30.38
CA ALA A 149 1.32 36.12 29.81
C ALA A 149 1.76 37.04 30.95
N ILE A 150 3.06 37.36 30.97
CA ILE A 150 3.72 38.04 32.09
C ILE A 150 4.28 39.40 31.63
N VAL A 151 3.86 40.46 32.30
CA VAL A 151 4.39 41.83 32.14
C VAL A 151 4.85 42.30 33.50
N GLY A 152 6.17 42.32 33.74
CA GLY A 152 6.71 42.58 35.08
C GLY A 152 6.17 41.62 36.14
N ARG A 153 5.43 42.14 37.14
CA ARG A 153 4.81 41.35 38.21
C ARG A 153 3.40 40.89 37.88
N ASP A 154 2.75 41.51 36.89
CA ASP A 154 1.40 41.15 36.48
C ASP A 154 1.43 39.90 35.61
N THR A 155 0.62 38.92 35.98
CA THR A 155 0.52 37.64 35.29
C THR A 155 -0.94 37.34 34.99
N THR A 156 -1.28 37.21 33.71
CA THR A 156 -2.58 36.73 33.27
C THR A 156 -2.51 35.26 32.89
N ARG A 157 -3.56 34.51 33.23
CA ARG A 157 -3.65 33.07 33.00
C ARG A 157 -4.82 32.75 32.07
N ARG A 158 -4.60 31.80 31.16
CA ARG A 158 -5.66 31.23 30.31
C ARG A 158 -5.49 29.72 30.26
N ARG A 159 -6.50 28.97 30.68
CA ARG A 159 -6.49 27.51 30.57
C ARG A 159 -6.78 27.10 29.13
N ILE A 160 -6.08 26.08 28.66
CA ILE A 160 -6.39 25.41 27.40
C ILE A 160 -6.45 23.89 27.61
N VAL A 161 -7.46 23.26 27.03
CA VAL A 161 -7.64 21.80 27.06
C VAL A 161 -7.32 21.21 25.69
N LEU A 162 -6.33 20.33 25.63
CA LEU A 162 -5.89 19.65 24.42
C LEU A 162 -6.53 18.27 24.35
N ARG A 163 -7.21 17.98 23.24
CA ARG A 163 -7.95 16.72 23.02
C ARG A 163 -7.41 15.98 21.81
N LEU A 164 -7.68 14.67 21.76
CA LEU A 164 -7.56 13.90 20.52
C LEU A 164 -8.88 14.01 19.76
N THR A 165 -8.76 14.18 18.44
CA THR A 165 -9.87 13.91 17.52
C THR A 165 -10.09 12.39 17.51
N PRO A 166 -11.28 11.89 17.85
CA PRO A 166 -11.56 10.46 17.79
C PRO A 166 -11.28 9.91 16.39
N LEU A 167 -10.71 8.71 16.30
CA LEU A 167 -10.60 8.02 15.03
C LEU A 167 -12.00 7.62 14.54
N ARG A 168 -12.27 7.90 13.27
CA ARG A 168 -13.45 7.44 12.54
C ARG A 168 -13.26 6.04 12.01
N SER A 169 -12.07 5.73 11.52
CA SER A 169 -11.74 4.41 11.00
C SER A 169 -10.27 4.09 11.18
N LEU A 170 -10.00 2.82 11.42
CA LEU A 170 -8.68 2.21 11.41
C LEU A 170 -8.73 1.06 10.41
N SER A 171 -7.70 0.90 9.59
CA SER A 171 -7.54 -0.27 8.73
C SER A 171 -6.10 -0.78 8.79
N VAL A 172 -5.95 -2.09 8.57
CA VAL A 172 -4.67 -2.76 8.40
C VAL A 172 -4.79 -3.69 7.20
N SER A 173 -3.77 -3.73 6.36
CA SER A 173 -3.73 -4.57 5.16
C SER A 173 -2.34 -5.13 4.90
N VAL A 174 -2.26 -6.41 4.56
CA VAL A 174 -1.07 -7.10 4.07
C VAL A 174 -1.24 -7.35 2.57
N GLU A 175 -0.20 -7.10 1.77
CA GLU A 175 -0.27 -7.23 0.31
C GLU A 175 -0.41 -8.68 -0.18
N THR A 176 -0.30 -9.66 0.72
CA THR A 176 -0.40 -11.09 0.41
C THR A 176 -1.31 -11.80 1.40
N ARG A 177 -2.01 -12.82 0.90
CA ARG A 177 -2.84 -13.73 1.71
C ARG A 177 -2.08 -14.93 2.25
N THR A 178 -0.93 -15.23 1.68
CA THR A 178 -0.06 -16.34 2.11
C THR A 178 1.40 -15.94 2.16
N LEU A 179 2.15 -16.55 3.07
CA LEU A 179 3.57 -16.28 3.27
C LEU A 179 4.29 -17.58 3.57
N ALA A 180 5.38 -17.89 2.86
CA ALA A 180 6.15 -19.09 3.18
C ALA A 180 6.90 -18.89 4.51
N VAL A 181 7.06 -19.97 5.29
CA VAL A 181 7.85 -19.91 6.52
C VAL A 181 9.28 -19.46 6.20
N GLY A 182 9.72 -18.40 6.87
CA GLY A 182 10.99 -17.71 6.62
C GLY A 182 10.86 -16.41 5.83
N ASP A 183 9.77 -16.22 5.08
CA ASP A 183 9.52 -15.01 4.32
C ASP A 183 8.89 -13.90 5.18
N SER A 184 8.90 -12.67 4.63
CA SER A 184 8.25 -11.50 5.20
C SER A 184 7.41 -10.75 4.16
N ALA A 185 6.36 -10.08 4.62
CA ALA A 185 5.55 -9.19 3.80
C ALA A 185 5.31 -7.87 4.55
N PRO A 186 5.35 -6.71 3.87
CA PRO A 186 4.99 -5.45 4.49
C PRO A 186 3.49 -5.41 4.81
N TYR A 187 3.11 -4.70 5.87
CA TYR A 187 1.72 -4.34 6.13
C TYR A 187 1.57 -2.83 6.25
N LEU A 188 0.40 -2.34 5.85
CA LEU A 188 0.05 -0.93 5.93
C LEU A 188 -1.05 -0.72 6.98
N VAL A 189 -0.87 0.26 7.86
CA VAL A 189 -1.92 0.72 8.79
C VAL A 189 -2.33 2.12 8.36
N THR A 190 -3.62 2.34 8.15
CA THR A 190 -4.17 3.66 7.90
C THR A 190 -5.21 4.04 8.95
N ALA A 191 -5.18 5.30 9.37
CA ALA A 191 -6.07 5.85 10.38
C ALA A 191 -6.69 7.16 9.85
N ILE A 192 -8.01 7.26 9.95
CA ILE A 192 -8.77 8.44 9.54
C ILE A 192 -9.50 8.98 10.77
N ASP A 193 -9.37 10.27 11.02
CA ASP A 193 -10.06 10.95 12.13
C ASP A 193 -11.54 11.24 11.83
N SER A 194 -12.30 11.67 12.84
CA SER A 194 -13.71 12.08 12.67
C SER A 194 -13.92 13.25 11.70
N GLY A 195 -12.87 14.03 11.42
CA GLY A 195 -12.86 15.07 10.39
C GLY A 195 -12.56 14.55 8.98
N GLY A 196 -12.30 13.26 8.80
CA GLY A 196 -11.99 12.66 7.50
C GLY A 196 -10.53 12.83 7.06
N ARG A 197 -9.64 13.29 7.93
CA ARG A 197 -8.21 13.46 7.60
C ARG A 197 -7.43 12.20 7.92
N SER A 198 -6.46 11.88 7.07
CA SER A 198 -5.43 10.90 7.40
C SER A 198 -4.57 11.45 8.55
N VAL A 199 -4.42 10.68 9.61
CA VAL A 199 -3.64 11.06 10.78
C VAL A 199 -2.54 10.05 11.04
N ALA A 200 -1.48 10.48 11.72
CA ALA A 200 -0.43 9.57 12.15
C ALA A 200 -1.04 8.43 13.00
N SER A 201 -0.69 7.19 12.67
CA SER A 201 -1.10 5.99 13.40
C SER A 201 -0.29 5.79 14.69
N SER A 202 0.41 6.82 15.18
CA SER A 202 1.19 6.76 16.42
C SER A 202 0.32 6.30 17.58
N GLY A 203 0.80 5.31 18.33
CA GLY A 203 0.03 4.65 19.40
C GLY A 203 -0.86 3.49 18.93
N THR A 204 -0.82 3.11 17.66
CA THR A 204 -1.46 1.87 17.18
C THR A 204 -0.59 0.68 17.53
N GLU A 205 -1.12 -0.22 18.35
CA GLU A 205 -0.49 -1.51 18.64
C GLU A 205 -0.85 -2.49 17.52
N VAL A 206 0.18 -3.10 16.91
CA VAL A 206 0.00 -4.12 15.88
C VAL A 206 0.54 -5.43 16.40
N GLY A 207 -0.32 -6.44 16.45
CA GLY A 207 0.00 -7.77 16.92
C GLY A 207 -0.64 -8.85 16.05
N VAL A 208 -0.45 -10.10 16.45
CA VAL A 208 -0.90 -11.28 15.70
C VAL A 208 -1.61 -12.26 16.60
N GLU A 209 -2.56 -12.99 16.04
CA GLU A 209 -3.33 -14.01 16.75
C GLU A 209 -3.57 -15.24 15.83
N PRO A 210 -3.18 -16.46 16.22
CA PRO A 210 -2.42 -16.81 17.42
C PRO A 210 -0.95 -16.34 17.35
N ILE A 211 -0.34 -16.17 18.52
CA ILE A 211 1.08 -15.84 18.65
C ILE A 211 1.92 -17.09 18.29
N GLY A 212 3.07 -16.89 17.63
CA GLY A 212 4.07 -17.94 17.37
C GLY A 212 4.11 -18.43 15.92
N THR A 213 3.00 -18.33 15.18
CA THR A 213 2.95 -18.66 13.74
C THR A 213 3.51 -17.53 12.87
N MET A 214 3.29 -16.28 13.26
CA MET A 214 3.92 -15.12 12.63
C MET A 214 4.38 -14.14 13.71
N VAL A 215 5.24 -13.20 13.34
CA VAL A 215 5.67 -12.10 14.19
C VAL A 215 5.68 -10.77 13.43
N VAL A 216 5.34 -9.69 14.12
CA VAL A 216 5.41 -8.33 13.59
C VAL A 216 6.79 -7.74 13.91
N ARG A 217 7.50 -7.26 12.90
CA ARG A 217 8.81 -6.61 13.04
C ARG A 217 8.94 -5.43 12.09
N ASN A 218 9.13 -4.23 12.63
CA ASN A 218 9.46 -3.02 11.86
C ASN A 218 8.57 -2.76 10.62
N GLY A 219 7.25 -2.95 10.73
CA GLY A 219 6.32 -2.78 9.60
C GLY A 219 6.17 -4.00 8.68
N PHE A 220 6.79 -5.13 9.04
CA PHE A 220 6.67 -6.39 8.32
C PHE A 220 6.00 -7.46 9.19
N LEU A 221 5.22 -8.31 8.53
CA LEU A 221 4.73 -9.58 9.06
C LEU A 221 5.68 -10.68 8.57
N VAL A 222 6.27 -11.43 9.50
CA VAL A 222 7.24 -12.50 9.21
C VAL A 222 6.62 -13.84 9.56
N ALA A 223 6.62 -14.79 8.63
CA ALA A 223 6.10 -16.14 8.88
C ALA A 223 7.15 -17.01 9.59
N THR A 224 6.82 -17.46 10.80
CA THR A 224 7.69 -18.30 11.64
C THR A 224 7.17 -19.73 11.78
N GLY A 225 5.92 -19.98 11.40
CA GLY A 225 5.29 -21.28 11.46
C GLY A 225 4.10 -21.41 10.50
N LEU A 226 3.45 -22.56 10.57
CA LEU A 226 2.31 -22.91 9.71
C LEU A 226 0.99 -22.41 10.28
N GLY A 227 0.06 -22.06 9.40
CA GLY A 227 -1.33 -21.81 9.73
C GLY A 227 -1.78 -20.37 9.60
N ARG A 228 -3.09 -20.18 9.77
CA ARG A 228 -3.78 -18.90 9.60
C ARG A 228 -3.55 -17.99 10.80
N VAL A 229 -3.17 -16.74 10.55
CA VAL A 229 -2.94 -15.71 11.56
C VAL A 229 -3.71 -14.44 11.22
N VAL A 230 -4.34 -13.85 12.23
CA VAL A 230 -4.96 -12.54 12.16
C VAL A 230 -3.94 -11.48 12.56
N LEU A 231 -3.58 -10.60 11.63
CA LEU A 231 -2.89 -9.35 11.92
C LEU A 231 -3.90 -8.36 12.49
N LYS A 232 -3.70 -7.91 13.73
CA LYS A 232 -4.64 -7.07 14.47
C LYS A 232 -3.98 -5.74 14.81
N ALA A 233 -4.58 -4.63 14.36
CA ALA A 233 -4.18 -3.28 14.72
C ALA A 233 -5.20 -2.67 15.68
N ILE A 234 -4.75 -2.13 16.81
CA ILE A 234 -5.59 -1.57 17.88
C ILE A 234 -5.16 -0.14 18.17
N ASN A 235 -6.10 0.81 18.14
CA ASN A 235 -5.87 2.19 18.55
C ASN A 235 -7.09 2.70 19.34
N GLY A 236 -6.94 2.70 20.67
CA GLY A 236 -8.04 2.98 21.60
C GLY A 236 -9.21 1.99 21.38
N PRO A 237 -10.45 2.46 21.13
CA PRO A 237 -11.58 1.58 20.89
C PRO A 237 -11.62 0.99 19.47
N ASN A 238 -10.77 1.46 18.56
CA ASN A 238 -10.79 1.04 17.16
C ASN A 238 -9.90 -0.19 16.95
N VAL A 239 -10.44 -1.20 16.28
CA VAL A 239 -9.72 -2.43 15.96
C VAL A 239 -9.88 -2.74 14.48
N ALA A 240 -8.75 -2.89 13.79
CA ALA A 240 -8.68 -3.39 12.43
C ALA A 240 -8.05 -4.78 12.42
N ARG A 241 -8.45 -5.61 11.46
CA ARG A 241 -7.94 -6.97 11.30
C ARG A 241 -7.68 -7.25 9.83
N ASP A 242 -6.61 -7.98 9.58
CA ASP A 242 -6.36 -8.65 8.32
C ASP A 242 -5.90 -10.09 8.58
N THR A 243 -5.93 -10.96 7.58
CA THR A 243 -5.57 -12.37 7.75
C THR A 243 -4.57 -12.84 6.70
N VAL A 244 -3.55 -13.58 7.16
CA VAL A 244 -2.52 -14.20 6.34
C VAL A 244 -2.30 -15.63 6.81
N THR A 245 -2.04 -16.55 5.88
CA THR A 245 -1.72 -17.95 6.19
C THR A 245 -0.24 -18.23 5.97
N GLY A 246 0.42 -18.71 7.03
CA GLY A 246 1.81 -19.19 6.99
C GLY A 246 1.86 -20.57 6.36
N LEU A 247 2.69 -20.74 5.33
CA LEU A 247 2.77 -21.95 4.52
C LEU A 247 4.12 -22.61 4.64
N GLY A 248 4.12 -23.94 4.72
CA GLY A 248 5.34 -24.73 4.60
C GLY A 248 5.78 -24.82 3.14
N PRO A 249 6.98 -25.38 2.89
CA PRO A 249 7.37 -25.75 1.53
C PRO A 249 6.26 -26.60 0.90
N SER A 250 5.97 -26.35 -0.37
CA SER A 250 5.01 -27.18 -1.10
C SER A 250 5.64 -28.52 -1.42
N GLU A 251 4.89 -29.59 -1.19
CA GLU A 251 5.28 -30.94 -1.63
C GLU A 251 4.89 -31.20 -3.09
N PHE A 252 4.26 -30.24 -3.77
CA PHE A 252 3.82 -30.39 -5.16
C PHE A 252 5.00 -30.36 -6.14
N PRO A 253 5.31 -31.49 -6.82
CA PRO A 253 6.41 -31.56 -7.77
C PRO A 253 5.98 -30.97 -9.12
N LEU A 254 6.02 -29.65 -9.26
CA LEU A 254 5.91 -28.97 -10.55
C LEU A 254 7.30 -28.79 -11.15
N GLU A 255 7.55 -29.42 -12.29
CA GLU A 255 8.82 -29.33 -13.01
C GLU A 255 8.58 -28.69 -14.37
N ILE A 256 9.03 -27.44 -14.54
CA ILE A 256 9.02 -26.77 -15.84
C ILE A 256 10.44 -26.88 -16.41
N VAL A 257 10.57 -27.51 -17.57
CA VAL A 257 11.88 -27.82 -18.17
C VAL A 257 11.92 -27.43 -19.65
N ASP A 258 13.12 -27.32 -20.19
CA ASP A 258 13.35 -27.16 -21.62
C ASP A 258 12.77 -28.36 -22.39
N GLY A 259 11.84 -28.06 -23.30
CA GLY A 259 11.14 -29.01 -24.15
C GLY A 259 11.63 -29.05 -25.59
N ASP A 260 12.57 -28.19 -26.01
CA ASP A 260 13.19 -28.21 -27.35
C ASP A 260 14.34 -29.21 -27.40
N GLY A 261 15.19 -29.21 -26.35
CA GLY A 261 16.30 -30.16 -26.18
C GLY A 261 17.45 -30.03 -27.19
N GLN A 262 17.34 -29.11 -28.16
CA GLN A 262 18.37 -28.78 -29.14
C GLN A 262 18.94 -27.39 -28.90
N ASN A 263 18.06 -26.41 -28.67
CA ASN A 263 18.45 -25.04 -28.37
C ASN A 263 18.04 -24.70 -26.93
N PRO A 264 19.01 -24.39 -26.04
CA PRO A 264 18.70 -23.98 -24.68
C PRO A 264 17.77 -22.76 -24.64
N LEU A 265 16.77 -22.80 -23.76
CA LEU A 265 15.92 -21.64 -23.50
C LEU A 265 16.73 -20.42 -23.03
N PRO A 266 16.37 -19.19 -23.45
CA PRO A 266 17.08 -17.99 -22.99
C PRO A 266 16.90 -17.77 -21.48
N LEU A 267 17.89 -17.16 -20.82
CA LEU A 267 17.91 -16.97 -19.35
C LEU A 267 16.65 -16.31 -18.77
N ARG A 268 16.09 -15.30 -19.46
CA ARG A 268 14.85 -14.64 -19.01
C ARG A 268 13.64 -15.58 -18.97
N MET A 269 13.59 -16.58 -19.86
CA MET A 269 12.58 -17.64 -19.83
C MET A 269 12.80 -18.54 -18.61
N ILE A 270 14.03 -18.98 -18.37
CA ILE A 270 14.38 -19.81 -17.21
C ILE A 270 14.03 -19.11 -15.90
N PHE A 271 14.37 -17.83 -15.74
CA PHE A 271 14.00 -17.06 -14.55
C PHE A 271 12.48 -16.91 -14.38
N SER A 272 11.74 -16.77 -15.48
CA SER A 272 10.28 -16.72 -15.45
C SER A 272 9.69 -18.08 -15.03
N MET A 273 10.21 -19.18 -15.56
CA MET A 273 9.83 -20.55 -15.18
C MET A 273 10.00 -20.78 -13.67
N GLU A 274 11.11 -20.35 -13.07
CA GLU A 274 11.34 -20.47 -11.63
C GLU A 274 10.32 -19.65 -10.80
N ARG A 275 10.08 -18.39 -11.18
CA ARG A 275 9.10 -17.53 -10.48
C ARG A 275 7.67 -18.08 -10.57
N VAL A 276 7.28 -18.54 -11.75
CA VAL A 276 5.95 -19.13 -12.00
C VAL A 276 5.80 -20.47 -11.28
N THR A 277 6.84 -21.31 -11.28
CA THR A 277 6.86 -22.56 -10.51
C THR A 277 6.67 -22.29 -9.03
N ALA A 278 7.38 -21.32 -8.46
CA ALA A 278 7.23 -20.93 -7.06
C ALA A 278 5.79 -20.45 -6.75
N ARG A 279 5.17 -19.68 -7.66
CA ARG A 279 3.79 -19.19 -7.48
C ARG A 279 2.77 -20.33 -7.52
N TRP A 280 2.83 -21.23 -8.51
CA TRP A 280 1.92 -22.39 -8.57
C TRP A 280 2.12 -23.38 -7.42
N ARG A 281 3.36 -23.57 -6.94
CA ARG A 281 3.64 -24.38 -5.75
C ARG A 281 3.03 -23.80 -4.47
N ARG A 282 2.84 -22.48 -4.38
CA ARG A 282 2.08 -21.90 -3.24
C ARG A 282 0.60 -22.30 -3.29
N ILE A 283 0.03 -22.43 -4.49
CA ILE A 283 -1.37 -22.77 -4.73
C ILE A 283 -1.62 -24.26 -4.53
N ILE A 284 -0.91 -25.13 -5.25
CA ILE A 284 -1.10 -26.59 -5.18
C ILE A 284 -0.12 -27.14 -4.15
N ARG A 285 -0.63 -27.86 -3.15
CA ARG A 285 0.13 -28.22 -1.94
C ARG A 285 0.74 -29.61 -1.98
N SER A 286 0.16 -30.50 -2.75
CA SER A 286 0.62 -31.88 -2.89
C SER A 286 0.35 -32.42 -4.29
N GLY A 287 1.22 -33.32 -4.75
CA GLY A 287 1.00 -34.10 -5.97
C GLY A 287 -0.18 -35.07 -5.85
N SER A 288 -0.48 -35.72 -6.98
CA SER A 288 -1.42 -36.84 -7.02
C SER A 288 -0.64 -38.16 -7.02
N VAL A 289 -1.30 -39.28 -7.26
CA VAL A 289 -0.63 -40.57 -7.43
C VAL A 289 0.35 -40.48 -8.60
N GLY A 290 1.58 -40.95 -8.40
CA GLY A 290 2.60 -40.92 -9.45
C GLY A 290 2.42 -42.05 -10.46
N GLU A 291 2.80 -41.77 -11.71
CA GLU A 291 2.70 -42.74 -12.79
C GLU A 291 4.02 -42.78 -13.59
N GLN A 292 4.37 -43.96 -14.10
CA GLN A 292 5.47 -44.11 -15.03
C GLN A 292 5.04 -43.56 -16.40
N VAL A 293 5.78 -42.59 -16.92
CA VAL A 293 5.54 -42.00 -18.22
C VAL A 293 6.64 -42.40 -19.17
N ASN A 294 6.26 -43.02 -20.29
CA ASN A 294 7.17 -43.36 -21.39
C ASN A 294 6.56 -42.87 -22.71
N ILE A 295 7.03 -41.72 -23.18
CA ILE A 295 6.54 -41.01 -24.35
C ILE A 295 7.72 -40.71 -25.29
N PRO A 296 7.70 -41.24 -26.53
CA PRO A 296 8.72 -40.92 -27.52
C PRO A 296 8.55 -39.47 -28.01
N ILE A 297 9.55 -38.95 -28.73
CA ILE A 297 9.47 -37.67 -29.43
C ILE A 297 8.22 -37.65 -30.34
N GLU A 298 7.55 -36.51 -30.44
CA GLU A 298 6.26 -36.28 -31.11
C GLU A 298 5.07 -37.09 -30.58
N GLY A 299 5.27 -38.01 -29.61
CA GLY A 299 4.19 -38.80 -29.02
C GLY A 299 3.18 -37.96 -28.23
N CYS A 300 3.58 -36.76 -27.83
CA CYS A 300 2.82 -35.83 -27.02
C CYS A 300 3.19 -34.35 -27.30
N ARG A 301 3.34 -33.98 -28.58
CA ARG A 301 3.80 -32.64 -29.03
C ARG A 301 5.18 -32.24 -28.47
N ASN A 302 5.92 -33.19 -27.92
CA ASN A 302 7.22 -33.05 -27.27
C ASN A 302 8.35 -33.23 -28.29
N ARG A 303 9.41 -32.42 -28.18
CA ARG A 303 10.65 -32.62 -28.98
C ARG A 303 11.73 -33.41 -28.25
N VAL A 304 11.54 -33.63 -26.95
CA VAL A 304 12.40 -34.46 -26.10
C VAL A 304 11.63 -35.68 -25.62
N PRO A 305 12.24 -36.88 -25.56
CA PRO A 305 11.58 -38.05 -25.01
C PRO A 305 11.33 -37.88 -23.51
N VAL A 306 10.25 -38.47 -23.00
CA VAL A 306 9.93 -38.48 -21.56
C VAL A 306 9.88 -39.93 -21.11
N ALA A 307 10.85 -40.34 -20.28
CA ALA A 307 10.93 -41.69 -19.73
C ALA A 307 11.24 -41.61 -18.22
N GLN A 308 10.24 -41.27 -17.42
CA GLN A 308 10.42 -41.06 -15.98
C GLN A 308 9.13 -41.31 -15.20
N PHE A 309 9.28 -41.52 -13.89
CA PHE A 309 8.17 -41.54 -12.95
C PHE A 309 7.80 -40.10 -12.56
N ILE A 310 6.51 -39.74 -12.67
CA ILE A 310 6.03 -38.39 -12.40
C ILE A 310 4.97 -38.42 -11.30
N THR A 311 5.25 -37.82 -10.14
CA THR A 311 4.33 -37.70 -9.00
C THR A 311 3.52 -36.39 -9.01
N GLY A 312 4.04 -35.34 -9.62
CA GLY A 312 3.35 -34.06 -9.80
C GLY A 312 2.99 -33.77 -11.26
N VAL A 313 3.48 -32.65 -11.78
CA VAL A 313 3.26 -32.25 -13.17
C VAL A 313 4.59 -31.86 -13.79
N ARG A 314 4.90 -32.44 -14.94
CA ARG A 314 6.03 -32.02 -15.76
C ARG A 314 5.53 -31.19 -16.94
N VAL A 315 6.21 -30.08 -17.21
CA VAL A 315 5.86 -29.14 -18.27
C VAL A 315 7.06 -28.96 -19.17
N LEU A 316 6.89 -29.28 -20.45
CA LEU A 316 7.91 -29.08 -21.47
C LEU A 316 7.67 -27.73 -22.15
N VAL A 317 8.56 -26.77 -21.97
CA VAL A 317 8.45 -25.42 -22.54
C VAL A 317 9.39 -25.28 -23.71
N ARG A 318 8.92 -24.73 -24.83
CA ARG A 318 9.78 -24.38 -25.96
C ARG A 318 9.37 -23.07 -26.62
N LEU A 319 10.35 -22.43 -27.26
CA LEU A 319 10.07 -21.40 -28.26
C LEU A 319 9.74 -22.10 -29.58
N ASP A 320 8.63 -21.71 -30.21
CA ASP A 320 8.18 -22.34 -31.45
C ASP A 320 7.59 -21.31 -32.42
N THR A 321 7.41 -21.73 -33.68
CA THR A 321 6.66 -20.94 -34.66
C THR A 321 5.19 -21.35 -34.61
N LEU A 322 4.32 -20.43 -34.21
CA LEU A 322 2.86 -20.65 -34.17
C LEU A 322 2.14 -19.82 -35.23
N PHE A 323 1.08 -20.40 -35.80
CA PHE A 323 0.21 -19.73 -36.77
C PHE A 323 -0.79 -18.77 -36.07
N ASN A 324 -1.47 -17.90 -36.82
CA ASN A 324 -2.63 -17.11 -36.38
C ASN A 324 -2.41 -16.06 -35.27
N PHE A 325 -1.22 -15.48 -35.16
CA PHE A 325 -0.92 -14.39 -34.19
C PHE A 325 -1.15 -14.75 -32.71
N ILE A 326 -1.18 -16.05 -32.36
CA ILE A 326 -1.27 -16.51 -30.98
C ILE A 326 0.08 -16.30 -30.28
N VAL A 327 0.06 -15.77 -29.04
CA VAL A 327 1.28 -15.45 -28.26
C VAL A 327 1.95 -16.70 -27.70
N ALA A 328 1.16 -17.64 -27.20
CA ALA A 328 1.59 -18.98 -26.81
C ALA A 328 0.40 -19.94 -26.85
N GLN A 329 0.66 -21.24 -26.79
CA GLN A 329 -0.39 -22.23 -26.59
C GLN A 329 0.10 -23.31 -25.62
N SER A 330 -0.80 -23.84 -24.81
CA SER A 330 -0.46 -24.81 -23.79
C SER A 330 -1.63 -25.65 -23.30
N GLY A 331 -1.27 -26.74 -22.64
CA GLY A 331 -2.23 -27.61 -21.97
C GLY A 331 -1.60 -28.95 -21.61
N PRO A 332 -2.36 -29.79 -20.87
CA PRO A 332 -1.96 -31.15 -20.64
C PRO A 332 -1.88 -31.87 -21.98
N CYS A 333 -0.86 -32.69 -22.12
CA CYS A 333 -0.80 -33.63 -23.21
C CYS A 333 -1.13 -35.06 -22.72
N ALA A 334 -0.70 -35.41 -21.50
CA ALA A 334 -1.11 -36.62 -20.82
C ALA A 334 -1.77 -36.31 -19.47
N ILE A 335 -2.91 -36.97 -19.21
CA ILE A 335 -3.64 -36.94 -17.94
C ILE A 335 -3.57 -38.31 -17.25
N ARG A 336 -3.81 -38.34 -15.94
CA ARG A 336 -3.98 -39.59 -15.19
C ARG A 336 -5.36 -40.21 -15.44
N ALA A 337 -5.55 -41.44 -15.01
CA ALA A 337 -6.86 -42.11 -15.01
C ALA A 337 -7.96 -41.33 -14.26
N ASN A 338 -7.60 -40.55 -13.23
CA ASN A 338 -8.54 -39.67 -12.51
C ASN A 338 -8.79 -38.32 -13.19
N GLY A 339 -8.22 -38.07 -14.38
CA GLY A 339 -8.38 -36.84 -15.14
C GLY A 339 -7.36 -35.73 -14.85
N LEU A 340 -6.59 -35.83 -13.74
CA LEU A 340 -5.63 -34.79 -13.38
C LEU A 340 -4.41 -34.79 -14.33
N PRO A 341 -3.95 -33.61 -14.81
CA PRO A 341 -2.76 -33.47 -15.65
C PRO A 341 -1.49 -34.07 -15.07
N LEU A 342 -0.71 -34.75 -15.91
CA LEU A 342 0.54 -35.41 -15.55
C LEU A 342 1.75 -34.85 -16.34
N LEU A 343 1.57 -34.68 -17.65
CA LEU A 343 2.57 -34.10 -18.55
C LEU A 343 1.88 -33.05 -19.42
N GLY A 344 2.45 -31.85 -19.52
CA GLY A 344 1.97 -30.80 -20.40
C GLY A 344 3.06 -30.19 -21.25
N THR A 345 2.64 -29.40 -22.22
CA THR A 345 3.52 -28.67 -23.14
C THR A 345 3.12 -27.21 -23.19
N ILE A 346 4.10 -26.32 -23.24
CA ILE A 346 3.91 -24.90 -23.53
C ILE A 346 4.77 -24.56 -24.75
N GLN A 347 4.15 -23.93 -25.74
CA GLN A 347 4.82 -23.42 -26.92
C GLN A 347 4.64 -21.90 -26.93
N VAL A 348 5.73 -21.16 -26.72
CA VAL A 348 5.72 -19.69 -26.77
C VAL A 348 6.14 -19.26 -28.17
N ASN A 349 5.36 -18.38 -28.79
CA ASN A 349 5.63 -17.93 -30.15
C ASN A 349 6.88 -17.05 -30.21
N TRP A 350 7.89 -17.51 -30.95
CA TRP A 350 9.18 -16.80 -31.06
C TRP A 350 9.05 -15.37 -31.58
N ARG A 351 7.99 -15.07 -32.36
CA ARG A 351 7.74 -13.73 -32.91
C ARG A 351 7.33 -12.73 -31.83
N PHE A 352 6.57 -13.17 -30.82
CA PHE A 352 6.08 -12.30 -29.74
C PHE A 352 7.03 -12.25 -28.56
N TYR A 353 7.74 -13.33 -28.28
CA TYR A 353 8.63 -13.45 -27.12
C TYR A 353 9.61 -12.25 -26.93
N PRO A 354 10.29 -11.71 -27.97
CA PRO A 354 11.16 -10.55 -27.82
C PRO A 354 10.42 -9.26 -27.43
N THR A 355 9.11 -9.17 -27.67
CA THR A 355 8.29 -7.99 -27.40
C THR A 355 7.69 -7.96 -25.99
N LEU A 356 7.70 -9.12 -25.30
CA LEU A 356 7.21 -9.22 -23.93
C LEU A 356 8.22 -8.60 -22.98
N SER A 357 7.78 -7.78 -22.03
CA SER A 357 8.59 -7.48 -20.84
C SER A 357 8.68 -8.70 -19.93
N ASP A 358 9.62 -8.73 -18.98
CA ASP A 358 9.75 -9.86 -18.06
C ASP A 358 8.49 -10.07 -17.21
N ARG A 359 7.82 -8.99 -16.79
CA ARG A 359 6.50 -9.09 -16.14
C ARG A 359 5.47 -9.79 -17.04
N LYS A 360 5.36 -9.37 -18.31
CA LYS A 360 4.38 -9.97 -19.23
C LYS A 360 4.71 -11.42 -19.56
N LEU A 361 5.99 -11.78 -19.58
CA LEU A 361 6.43 -13.16 -19.72
C LEU A 361 6.02 -14.01 -18.50
N ASP A 362 6.14 -13.46 -17.29
CA ASP A 362 5.66 -14.11 -16.06
C ASP A 362 4.14 -14.28 -16.08
N ASP A 363 3.38 -13.25 -16.50
CA ASP A 363 1.93 -13.33 -16.61
C ASP A 363 1.50 -14.38 -17.66
N LEU A 364 2.17 -14.41 -18.82
CA LEU A 364 1.95 -15.41 -19.86
C LEU A 364 2.25 -16.82 -19.35
N LEU A 365 3.44 -17.07 -18.78
CA LEU A 365 3.75 -18.41 -18.28
C LEU A 365 2.85 -18.82 -17.11
N MET A 366 2.43 -17.87 -16.26
CA MET A 366 1.45 -18.16 -15.22
C MET A 366 0.13 -18.65 -15.83
N HIS A 367 -0.36 -17.99 -16.89
CA HIS A 367 -1.54 -18.39 -17.66
C HIS A 367 -1.37 -19.78 -18.29
N GLU A 368 -0.30 -19.98 -19.05
CA GLU A 368 -0.06 -21.24 -19.79
C GLU A 368 0.12 -22.43 -18.84
N VAL A 369 0.82 -22.25 -17.73
CA VAL A 369 0.93 -23.32 -16.73
C VAL A 369 -0.44 -23.60 -16.09
N GLY A 370 -1.32 -22.60 -15.96
CA GLY A 370 -2.70 -22.79 -15.52
C GLY A 370 -3.48 -23.75 -16.43
N HIS A 371 -3.35 -23.59 -17.75
CA HIS A 371 -3.90 -24.54 -18.71
C HIS A 371 -3.30 -25.94 -18.58
N VAL A 372 -1.98 -26.04 -18.43
CA VAL A 372 -1.31 -27.33 -18.20
C VAL A 372 -1.81 -28.00 -16.93
N LEU A 373 -2.11 -27.25 -15.87
CA LEU A 373 -2.66 -27.74 -14.61
C LEU A 373 -4.15 -28.12 -14.69
N GLY A 374 -4.82 -27.84 -15.81
CA GLY A 374 -6.17 -28.33 -16.10
C GLY A 374 -7.25 -27.25 -16.18
N ILE A 375 -6.89 -25.98 -15.91
CA ILE A 375 -7.84 -24.87 -15.98
C ILE A 375 -8.24 -24.69 -17.45
N GLY A 376 -9.53 -24.82 -17.77
CA GLY A 376 -10.04 -24.71 -19.13
C GLY A 376 -9.79 -25.91 -20.04
N SER A 377 -8.68 -26.61 -19.86
CA SER A 377 -8.24 -27.71 -20.73
C SER A 377 -8.83 -29.07 -20.36
N VAL A 378 -9.23 -29.29 -19.10
CA VAL A 378 -9.89 -30.55 -18.67
C VAL A 378 -11.30 -30.38 -18.11
N TRP A 379 -11.80 -29.15 -18.00
CA TRP A 379 -13.14 -28.87 -17.43
C TRP A 379 -14.30 -29.61 -18.10
N ARG A 380 -14.14 -29.97 -19.37
CA ARG A 380 -15.16 -30.70 -20.15
C ARG A 380 -14.79 -32.16 -20.39
N SER A 381 -13.72 -32.64 -19.76
CA SER A 381 -13.30 -34.02 -19.91
C SER A 381 -14.31 -34.97 -19.26
N ALA A 382 -14.33 -36.22 -19.72
CA ALA A 382 -15.18 -37.27 -19.17
C ALA A 382 -14.90 -37.55 -17.68
N SER A 383 -13.71 -37.22 -17.18
CA SER A 383 -13.35 -37.34 -15.77
C SER A 383 -14.00 -36.29 -14.87
N PHE A 384 -14.44 -35.15 -15.44
CA PHE A 384 -15.04 -34.04 -14.70
C PHE A 384 -16.40 -33.63 -15.31
N PRO A 385 -17.38 -34.55 -15.36
CA PRO A 385 -18.66 -34.27 -16.00
C PRO A 385 -19.41 -33.15 -15.26
N GLY A 386 -19.97 -32.22 -16.03
CA GLY A 386 -20.89 -31.22 -15.50
C GLY A 386 -20.25 -29.99 -14.85
N LEU A 387 -18.93 -29.77 -14.99
CA LEU A 387 -18.30 -28.52 -14.53
C LEU A 387 -18.57 -27.32 -15.45
N VAL A 388 -19.00 -27.54 -16.69
CA VAL A 388 -19.31 -26.49 -17.66
C VAL A 388 -20.76 -26.62 -18.10
N GLN A 389 -21.52 -25.52 -18.04
CA GLN A 389 -22.85 -25.41 -18.60
C GLN A 389 -22.81 -24.52 -19.85
N GLY A 390 -23.01 -25.16 -21.00
CA GLY A 390 -22.89 -24.55 -22.33
C GLY A 390 -21.88 -25.31 -23.19
N ASP A 391 -22.08 -25.29 -24.51
CA ASP A 391 -21.14 -25.83 -25.48
C ASP A 391 -20.43 -24.68 -26.23
N THR A 392 -19.65 -25.01 -27.26
CA THR A 392 -18.88 -24.04 -28.03
C THR A 392 -19.77 -23.08 -28.83
N ASN A 393 -21.06 -23.40 -28.99
CA ASN A 393 -22.07 -22.56 -29.65
C ASN A 393 -22.90 -21.74 -28.66
N ALA A 394 -22.79 -22.02 -27.35
CA ALA A 394 -23.50 -21.27 -26.33
C ALA A 394 -23.02 -19.81 -26.31
N LEU A 395 -23.99 -18.90 -26.29
CA LEU A 395 -23.72 -17.45 -26.24
C LEU A 395 -23.22 -16.98 -24.88
N ASP A 396 -23.62 -17.67 -23.80
CA ASP A 396 -23.31 -17.30 -22.43
C ASP A 396 -22.95 -18.55 -21.59
N PRO A 397 -21.86 -19.27 -21.90
CA PRO A 397 -21.46 -20.44 -21.15
C PRO A 397 -20.90 -20.05 -19.77
N ILE A 398 -21.03 -20.97 -18.80
CA ILE A 398 -20.55 -20.76 -17.42
C ILE A 398 -19.83 -22.00 -16.87
N PHE A 399 -18.97 -21.78 -15.88
CA PHE A 399 -18.39 -22.83 -15.05
C PHE A 399 -19.21 -22.98 -13.77
N VAL A 400 -19.58 -24.21 -13.41
CA VAL A 400 -20.52 -24.51 -12.31
C VAL A 400 -19.88 -25.35 -11.20
N GLY A 401 -18.55 -25.39 -11.13
CA GLY A 401 -17.83 -26.01 -10.01
C GLY A 401 -18.21 -25.34 -8.68
N PRO A 402 -18.58 -26.11 -7.64
CA PRO A 402 -19.15 -25.56 -6.41
C PRO A 402 -18.17 -24.67 -5.65
N ASN A 403 -16.86 -24.97 -5.67
CA ASN A 403 -15.87 -24.13 -4.99
C ASN A 403 -15.69 -22.80 -5.75
N ALA A 404 -15.60 -22.83 -7.08
CA ALA A 404 -15.51 -21.64 -7.91
C ALA A 404 -16.74 -20.74 -7.80
N LEU A 405 -17.95 -21.31 -7.77
CA LEU A 405 -19.19 -20.57 -7.52
C LEU A 405 -19.16 -19.86 -6.16
N ALA A 406 -18.74 -20.57 -5.10
CA ALA A 406 -18.62 -19.98 -3.77
C ALA A 406 -17.54 -18.88 -3.71
N ALA A 407 -16.44 -19.03 -4.44
CA ALA A 407 -15.38 -18.01 -4.55
C ALA A 407 -15.87 -16.77 -5.31
N PHE A 408 -16.56 -16.96 -6.43
CA PHE A 408 -17.10 -15.88 -7.25
C PHE A 408 -18.12 -15.02 -6.50
N ALA A 409 -18.97 -15.66 -5.68
CA ALA A 409 -19.92 -14.96 -4.82
C ALA A 409 -19.23 -13.95 -3.87
N ARG A 410 -17.95 -14.15 -3.52
CA ARG A 410 -17.17 -13.22 -2.68
C ARG A 410 -16.51 -12.08 -3.48
N LEU A 411 -16.26 -12.27 -4.78
CA LEU A 411 -15.64 -11.24 -5.64
C LEU A 411 -16.56 -10.07 -5.99
N GLY A 412 -17.87 -10.19 -5.72
CA GLY A 412 -18.83 -9.10 -5.86
C GLY A 412 -18.94 -8.19 -4.62
N GLY A 413 -18.32 -8.56 -3.50
CA GLY A 413 -18.49 -7.88 -2.23
C GLY A 413 -19.97 -7.83 -1.79
N SER A 414 -20.47 -6.65 -1.43
CA SER A 414 -21.89 -6.41 -1.10
C SER A 414 -22.77 -6.11 -2.32
N ALA A 415 -22.16 -5.90 -3.50
CA ALA A 415 -22.86 -5.64 -4.74
C ALA A 415 -23.16 -6.96 -5.47
N GLN A 416 -24.37 -7.10 -6.00
CA GLN A 416 -24.73 -8.29 -6.79
C GLN A 416 -24.28 -8.12 -8.23
N PHE A 417 -23.42 -9.01 -8.70
CA PHE A 417 -23.16 -9.19 -10.13
C PHE A 417 -24.46 -9.61 -10.83
N VAL A 418 -24.86 -8.87 -11.87
CA VAL A 418 -26.18 -9.01 -12.52
C VAL A 418 -26.16 -10.04 -13.67
N GLY A 419 -25.00 -10.64 -13.97
CA GLY A 419 -24.84 -11.69 -14.99
C GLY A 419 -24.89 -13.11 -14.43
N ARG A 420 -24.73 -14.12 -15.30
CA ARG A 420 -24.58 -15.51 -14.88
C ARG A 420 -23.24 -15.71 -14.15
N THR A 421 -23.25 -16.46 -13.05
CA THR A 421 -22.07 -16.69 -12.20
C THR A 421 -20.96 -17.43 -12.92
N VAL A 422 -19.70 -17.04 -12.66
CA VAL A 422 -18.48 -17.62 -13.25
C VAL A 422 -18.59 -17.78 -14.78
N PRO A 423 -18.79 -16.67 -15.51
CA PRO A 423 -18.86 -16.70 -16.97
C PRO A 423 -17.54 -17.14 -17.58
N ILE A 424 -17.62 -18.06 -18.55
CA ILE A 424 -16.47 -18.49 -19.34
C ILE A 424 -16.53 -17.87 -20.74
N GLU A 425 -15.36 -17.78 -21.37
CA GLU A 425 -15.23 -17.23 -22.72
C GLU A 425 -15.91 -18.20 -23.72
N PRO A 426 -16.87 -17.72 -24.54
CA PRO A 426 -17.54 -18.55 -25.54
C PRO A 426 -16.56 -19.10 -26.57
N ARG A 427 -17.02 -20.09 -27.36
CA ARG A 427 -16.25 -20.80 -28.40
C ARG A 427 -15.14 -21.69 -27.86
N VAL A 428 -14.16 -21.14 -27.15
CA VAL A 428 -13.00 -21.89 -26.63
C VAL A 428 -13.34 -22.61 -25.32
N LEU A 429 -14.16 -22.00 -24.46
CA LEU A 429 -14.57 -22.52 -23.14
C LEU A 429 -13.40 -22.83 -22.19
N GLY A 430 -12.21 -22.33 -22.49
CA GLY A 430 -10.99 -22.57 -21.71
C GLY A 430 -10.57 -21.40 -20.82
N HIS A 431 -11.19 -20.24 -20.99
CA HIS A 431 -10.86 -19.02 -20.23
C HIS A 431 -12.03 -18.59 -19.36
N TRP A 432 -11.73 -17.83 -18.31
CA TRP A 432 -12.74 -16.93 -17.77
C TRP A 432 -13.10 -15.88 -18.82
N ARG A 433 -14.35 -15.43 -18.82
CA ARG A 433 -14.76 -14.39 -19.78
C ARG A 433 -14.01 -13.08 -19.51
N GLN A 434 -13.47 -12.46 -20.57
CA GLN A 434 -12.67 -11.22 -20.47
C GLN A 434 -13.37 -10.15 -19.62
N GLN A 435 -14.67 -9.98 -19.79
CA GLN A 435 -15.51 -9.22 -18.86
C GLN A 435 -16.54 -10.18 -18.28
N PRO A 436 -16.55 -10.41 -16.96
CA PRO A 436 -16.08 -9.50 -15.91
C PRO A 436 -14.64 -9.69 -15.42
N PHE A 437 -13.89 -10.71 -15.87
CA PHE A 437 -12.59 -11.07 -15.27
C PHE A 437 -11.39 -10.26 -15.79
N ALA A 438 -11.59 -8.99 -16.16
CA ALA A 438 -10.50 -8.16 -16.67
C ALA A 438 -9.39 -8.04 -15.63
N GLY A 439 -8.13 -8.23 -16.05
CA GLY A 439 -6.96 -8.26 -15.17
C GLY A 439 -6.73 -9.57 -14.40
N GLU A 440 -7.60 -10.57 -14.56
CA GLU A 440 -7.36 -11.91 -14.03
C GLU A 440 -6.45 -12.71 -14.97
N VAL A 441 -5.62 -13.58 -14.42
CA VAL A 441 -4.58 -14.29 -15.17
C VAL A 441 -5.12 -15.26 -16.22
N MET A 442 -6.25 -15.93 -16.01
CA MET A 442 -6.89 -16.91 -16.92
C MET A 442 -7.98 -16.28 -17.82
N ALA A 443 -8.02 -14.95 -17.93
CA ALA A 443 -8.80 -14.24 -18.96
C ALA A 443 -8.08 -14.33 -20.33
N PRO A 444 -8.78 -14.22 -21.47
CA PRO A 444 -8.25 -14.51 -22.81
C PRO A 444 -7.33 -13.42 -23.39
N SER A 445 -6.68 -12.60 -22.54
CA SER A 445 -5.75 -11.58 -23.01
C SER A 445 -4.65 -11.26 -22.00
N LEU A 446 -3.46 -10.94 -22.51
CA LEU A 446 -2.37 -10.38 -21.72
C LEU A 446 -2.58 -8.89 -21.50
N ALA A 447 -2.98 -8.53 -20.28
CA ALA A 447 -3.33 -7.16 -19.92
C ALA A 447 -2.11 -6.21 -19.90
N THR A 448 -2.39 -4.91 -19.99
CA THR A 448 -1.34 -3.87 -19.85
C THR A 448 -0.89 -3.71 -18.41
N SER A 449 -1.77 -3.98 -17.44
CA SER A 449 -1.50 -4.02 -15.99
C SER A 449 -1.03 -5.41 -15.54
N PRO A 450 -0.43 -5.56 -14.34
CA PRO A 450 -0.19 -6.85 -13.71
C PRO A 450 -1.45 -7.71 -13.65
N GLN A 451 -1.34 -8.99 -14.02
CA GLN A 451 -2.45 -9.92 -13.89
C GLN A 451 -2.35 -10.72 -12.59
N VAL A 452 -3.51 -10.99 -12.02
CA VAL A 452 -3.64 -11.61 -10.71
C VAL A 452 -4.34 -12.96 -10.79
N THR A 453 -3.95 -13.88 -9.92
CA THR A 453 -4.60 -15.18 -9.77
C THR A 453 -5.72 -15.06 -8.76
N SER A 454 -6.95 -15.08 -9.22
CA SER A 454 -8.13 -14.88 -8.37
C SER A 454 -8.46 -16.10 -7.49
N ALA A 455 -9.27 -15.87 -6.46
CA ALA A 455 -9.85 -16.94 -5.65
C ALA A 455 -10.68 -17.94 -6.50
N VAL A 456 -11.24 -17.50 -7.63
CA VAL A 456 -12.00 -18.36 -8.55
C VAL A 456 -11.07 -19.31 -9.29
N THR A 457 -9.92 -18.83 -9.77
CA THR A 457 -8.89 -19.67 -10.40
C THR A 457 -8.39 -20.75 -9.45
N VAL A 458 -8.01 -20.39 -8.22
CA VAL A 458 -7.60 -21.36 -7.19
C VAL A 458 -8.71 -22.36 -6.88
N ALA A 459 -9.96 -21.90 -6.74
CA ALA A 459 -11.09 -22.76 -6.45
C ALA A 459 -11.42 -23.73 -7.60
N SER A 460 -11.23 -23.34 -8.87
CA SER A 460 -11.46 -24.21 -10.02
C SER A 460 -10.51 -25.42 -10.06
N LEU A 461 -9.28 -25.27 -9.57
CA LEU A 461 -8.32 -26.37 -9.42
C LEU A 461 -8.81 -27.38 -8.36
N ARG A 462 -9.44 -26.88 -7.30
CA ARG A 462 -10.07 -27.73 -6.29
C ARG A 462 -11.28 -28.48 -6.84
N ASP A 463 -12.06 -27.84 -7.71
CA ASP A 463 -13.22 -28.48 -8.36
C ASP A 463 -12.82 -29.65 -9.27
N ILE A 464 -11.61 -29.63 -9.85
CA ILE A 464 -11.05 -30.78 -10.60
C ILE A 464 -10.22 -31.75 -9.73
N GLY A 465 -10.14 -31.52 -8.41
CA GLY A 465 -9.55 -32.46 -7.46
C GLY A 465 -8.09 -32.22 -7.08
N TRP A 466 -7.48 -31.09 -7.45
CA TRP A 466 -6.18 -30.72 -6.86
C TRP A 466 -6.32 -30.37 -5.38
N ASN A 467 -5.32 -30.75 -4.59
CA ASN A 467 -5.18 -30.28 -3.21
C ASN A 467 -4.55 -28.88 -3.20
N VAL A 468 -5.36 -27.87 -2.91
CA VAL A 468 -4.95 -26.47 -2.97
C VAL A 468 -4.97 -25.80 -1.60
N GLU A 469 -4.07 -24.83 -1.41
CA GLU A 469 -4.21 -23.82 -0.37
C GLU A 469 -5.25 -22.80 -0.81
N ARG A 470 -6.33 -22.70 -0.05
CA ARG A 470 -7.54 -21.97 -0.46
C ARG A 470 -7.34 -20.46 -0.47
N GLU A 471 -6.41 -19.97 0.34
CA GLU A 471 -6.10 -18.55 0.46
C GLU A 471 -4.90 -18.14 -0.41
N ALA A 472 -4.31 -19.05 -1.20
CA ALA A 472 -3.17 -18.76 -2.08
C ALA A 472 -3.57 -18.03 -3.37
N TYR A 473 -4.50 -17.09 -3.29
CA TYR A 473 -4.87 -16.19 -4.38
C TYR A 473 -4.34 -14.78 -4.11
N ASP A 474 -4.27 -13.96 -5.15
CA ASP A 474 -4.00 -12.54 -5.02
C ASP A 474 -5.31 -11.76 -4.80
N ASP A 475 -5.21 -10.60 -4.15
CA ASP A 475 -6.35 -9.73 -3.96
C ASP A 475 -6.93 -9.27 -5.29
N TYR A 476 -8.14 -9.75 -5.58
CA TYR A 476 -8.88 -9.45 -6.77
C TYR A 476 -10.35 -9.24 -6.43
N GLN A 477 -10.97 -8.25 -7.06
CA GLN A 477 -12.40 -7.99 -7.01
C GLN A 477 -12.88 -7.77 -8.43
N LEU A 478 -14.14 -8.07 -8.72
CA LEU A 478 -14.69 -7.75 -10.02
C LEU A 478 -14.63 -6.22 -10.24
N PRO A 479 -14.32 -5.75 -11.47
CA PRO A 479 -14.30 -4.33 -11.76
C PRO A 479 -15.61 -3.64 -11.35
N ALA A 480 -15.54 -2.44 -10.75
CA ALA A 480 -16.74 -1.72 -10.29
C ALA A 480 -17.77 -1.49 -11.42
N SER A 481 -17.30 -1.38 -12.67
CA SER A 481 -18.14 -1.25 -13.87
C SER A 481 -19.10 -2.42 -14.11
N VAL A 482 -18.78 -3.62 -13.61
CA VAL A 482 -19.64 -4.81 -13.73
C VAL A 482 -20.46 -5.10 -12.48
N LEU A 483 -20.21 -4.37 -11.37
CA LEU A 483 -20.91 -4.49 -10.09
C LEU A 483 -22.00 -3.43 -9.89
N ALA A 484 -21.98 -2.35 -10.66
CA ALA A 484 -23.05 -1.35 -10.65
C ALA A 484 -24.23 -1.83 -11.50
N GLY A 485 -25.41 -2.03 -10.89
CA GLY A 485 -26.65 -2.49 -11.53
C GLY A 485 -27.28 -1.54 -12.55
N ARG A 486 -26.49 -0.77 -13.31
CA ARG A 486 -26.98 0.01 -14.46
C ARG A 486 -26.39 -0.59 -15.73
N VAL A 487 -27.27 -1.30 -16.45
CA VAL A 487 -27.06 -2.01 -17.73
C VAL A 487 -26.55 -3.43 -17.54
N ALA A 488 -27.39 -4.41 -17.91
CA ALA A 488 -26.97 -5.81 -18.05
C ALA A 488 -25.71 -5.84 -18.94
N PRO A 489 -24.62 -6.55 -18.55
CA PRO A 489 -23.44 -6.66 -19.39
C PRO A 489 -23.84 -7.42 -20.66
N ARG A 490 -24.22 -6.65 -21.68
CA ARG A 490 -24.36 -7.11 -23.06
C ARG A 490 -23.01 -7.75 -23.40
N VAL A 491 -23.02 -8.84 -24.16
CA VAL A 491 -21.81 -9.47 -24.72
C VAL A 491 -21.01 -8.38 -25.45
N VAL A 492 -20.05 -7.76 -24.76
CA VAL A 492 -19.07 -6.87 -25.37
C VAL A 492 -17.94 -7.79 -25.79
N THR A 493 -18.00 -8.23 -27.04
CA THR A 493 -16.80 -8.73 -27.72
C THR A 493 -15.78 -7.60 -27.71
N SER A 494 -14.73 -7.78 -26.91
CA SER A 494 -13.39 -7.20 -27.05
C SER A 494 -13.29 -5.79 -27.66
N SER A 495 -13.22 -4.76 -26.81
CA SER A 495 -12.56 -3.51 -27.24
C SER A 495 -11.96 -2.64 -26.12
N GLY A 496 -12.00 -3.08 -24.86
CA GLY A 496 -11.64 -2.23 -23.71
C GLY A 496 -10.19 -2.34 -23.23
N ASP A 497 -9.54 -3.49 -23.41
CA ASP A 497 -8.16 -3.71 -22.96
C ASP A 497 -7.27 -3.94 -24.20
N ARG A 498 -6.26 -3.09 -24.40
CA ARG A 498 -5.31 -3.17 -25.54
C ARG A 498 -4.27 -4.28 -25.32
N GLY A 499 -4.71 -5.44 -24.84
CA GLY A 499 -3.87 -6.59 -24.55
C GLY A 499 -3.54 -7.42 -25.78
N LEU A 500 -2.53 -8.29 -25.68
CA LEU A 500 -2.31 -9.31 -26.71
C LEU A 500 -3.33 -10.43 -26.51
N SER A 501 -4.01 -10.85 -27.58
CA SER A 501 -5.01 -11.93 -27.50
C SER A 501 -4.35 -13.26 -27.18
N LEU A 502 -5.01 -14.02 -26.31
CA LEU A 502 -4.72 -15.42 -26.01
C LEU A 502 -5.82 -16.35 -26.58
N GLU A 503 -6.67 -15.86 -27.48
CA GLU A 503 -7.71 -16.70 -28.07
C GLU A 503 -7.11 -17.86 -28.88
N GLY A 504 -7.44 -19.10 -28.51
CA GLY A 504 -7.03 -20.31 -29.22
C GLY A 504 -5.71 -20.94 -28.74
N ASP A 505 -5.18 -20.47 -27.60
CA ASP A 505 -3.99 -21.01 -26.92
C ASP A 505 -4.24 -22.35 -26.19
N VAL A 506 -5.50 -22.75 -25.97
CA VAL A 506 -5.82 -23.94 -25.18
C VAL A 506 -5.61 -25.24 -25.94
N LEU A 507 -4.72 -26.07 -25.43
CA LEU A 507 -4.46 -27.42 -25.90
C LEU A 507 -5.20 -28.47 -25.04
N MET A 508 -5.91 -29.36 -25.71
CA MET A 508 -6.60 -30.49 -25.08
C MET A 508 -5.66 -31.71 -24.91
N PRO A 509 -5.89 -32.55 -23.87
CA PRO A 509 -5.10 -33.75 -23.65
C PRO A 509 -5.31 -34.78 -24.77
N MET A 510 -4.27 -35.55 -25.04
CA MET A 510 -4.24 -36.55 -26.11
C MET A 510 -4.11 -37.97 -25.56
N LEU A 511 -3.54 -38.11 -24.35
CA LEU A 511 -3.21 -39.37 -23.74
C LEU A 511 -3.76 -39.45 -22.31
N MET A 512 -4.18 -40.65 -21.91
CA MET A 512 -4.43 -41.03 -20.53
C MET A 512 -3.41 -42.08 -20.11
N ILE A 513 -2.71 -41.84 -19.00
CA ILE A 513 -1.79 -42.81 -18.38
C ILE A 513 -2.57 -43.56 -17.31
N LEU A 514 -2.70 -44.87 -17.53
CA LEU A 514 -3.34 -45.80 -16.60
C LEU A 514 -2.31 -46.33 -15.59
N PRO A 515 -2.78 -46.83 -14.43
CA PRO A 515 -1.90 -47.42 -13.42
C PRO A 515 -0.91 -48.42 -14.01
N GLY A 516 0.37 -48.24 -13.65
CA GLY A 516 1.47 -49.06 -14.17
C GLY A 516 2.06 -48.54 -15.49
N GLY A 517 1.71 -47.32 -15.91
CA GLY A 517 2.32 -46.62 -17.03
C GLY A 517 1.80 -46.98 -18.42
N ARG A 518 0.64 -47.65 -18.51
CA ARG A 518 0.03 -47.98 -19.80
C ARG A 518 -0.65 -46.75 -20.39
N THR A 519 -0.23 -46.37 -21.59
CA THR A 519 -0.77 -45.21 -22.32
C THR A 519 -2.01 -45.58 -23.13
N LEU A 520 -3.05 -44.76 -23.04
CA LEU A 520 -4.28 -44.83 -23.83
C LEU A 520 -4.45 -43.52 -24.60
N LYS A 521 -4.70 -43.58 -25.92
CA LYS A 521 -5.11 -42.39 -26.69
C LYS A 521 -6.54 -42.00 -26.32
N ILE A 522 -6.80 -40.71 -26.21
CA ILE A 522 -8.13 -40.16 -25.90
C ILE A 522 -8.50 -39.08 -26.91
N ASP A 523 -9.81 -38.90 -27.13
CA ASP A 523 -10.38 -37.79 -27.88
C ASP A 523 -10.36 -36.50 -27.05
N SER A 524 -10.78 -35.37 -27.63
CA SER A 524 -10.80 -34.08 -26.93
C SER A 524 -11.72 -34.07 -25.68
N PRO A 525 -12.85 -34.79 -25.64
CA PRO A 525 -13.58 -35.07 -24.40
C PRO A 525 -12.87 -35.97 -23.37
N GLY A 526 -11.67 -36.47 -23.66
CA GLY A 526 -10.92 -37.35 -22.78
C GLY A 526 -11.43 -38.79 -22.74
N ARG A 527 -12.20 -39.22 -23.74
CA ARG A 527 -12.73 -40.59 -23.89
C ARG A 527 -11.80 -41.43 -24.78
N PRO A 528 -11.71 -42.75 -24.55
CA PRO A 528 -11.06 -43.64 -25.51
C PRO A 528 -11.75 -43.53 -26.89
N PRO A 529 -11.02 -43.51 -28.01
CA PRO A 529 -11.63 -43.54 -29.34
C PRO A 529 -12.35 -44.87 -29.55
N PHE A 530 -13.68 -44.87 -29.33
CA PHE A 530 -14.67 -45.93 -29.56
C PHE A 530 -14.39 -47.31 -28.92
N ARG A 531 -15.31 -47.74 -28.03
CA ARG A 531 -15.72 -49.14 -27.88
C ARG A 531 -17.15 -49.26 -28.39
#